data_AF-A0A3S4IBL8-F1
#
_entry.id   AF-A0A3S4IBL8-F1
#
_cell.length_a   1.000
_cell.length_b   1.000
_cell.length_c   1.000
_cell.angle_alpha   90.00
_cell.angle_beta   90.00
_cell.angle_gamma   90.00
#
_symmetry.space_group_name_H-M   'P 1'
#
loop_
_entity.id
_entity.type
_entity.pdbx_description
1 polymer ?
#
loop_
_entity_poly.entity_id
_entity_poly.type
_entity_poly.pdbx_seq_one_letter_code
_entity_poly.pdbx_strand_id
1 'polypeptide(L)'
;MNAPQALDALNCPLQGVNLIEASAGTGKTWTIAALFARLLLEERDGAPPPAIERILVVTYTKAATAELRERLRRRLAEMLALLDGKADGDDFLRALAARFPEGRRATSPASG
;
A
#
# COMPACT_ATOMS: atom_id res chain seq x y z
N MET A 1 -0.36 -14.56 -25.39
CA MET A 1 0.45 -13.78 -24.44
C MET A 1 -0.12 -12.38 -24.43
N ASN A 2 -0.52 -11.87 -23.26
CA ASN A 2 -1.10 -10.53 -23.15
C ASN A 2 0.03 -9.50 -23.25
N ALA A 3 -0.17 -8.41 -23.99
CA ALA A 3 0.82 -7.34 -24.09
C ALA A 3 1.02 -6.67 -22.71
N PRO A 4 2.23 -6.17 -22.40
CA PRO A 4 2.45 -5.45 -21.15
C PRO A 4 1.57 -4.19 -21.14
N GLN A 5 0.65 -4.13 -20.18
CA GLN A 5 -0.21 -2.98 -19.92
C GLN A 5 0.45 -2.06 -18.90
N ALA A 6 0.23 -0.75 -19.03
CA ALA A 6 0.63 0.20 -17.99
C ALA A 6 0.01 -0.20 -16.65
N LEU A 7 0.83 -0.28 -15.60
CA LEU A 7 0.36 -0.68 -14.28
C LEU A 7 -0.54 0.39 -13.67
N ASP A 8 -1.79 0.04 -13.45
CA ASP A 8 -2.67 0.77 -12.53
C ASP A 8 -2.46 0.25 -11.11
N ALA A 9 -1.58 0.91 -10.35
CA ALA A 9 -1.25 0.49 -8.99
C ALA A 9 -2.44 0.56 -8.02
N LEU A 10 -3.47 1.35 -8.34
CA LEU A 10 -4.66 1.49 -7.49
C LEU A 10 -5.67 0.38 -7.75
N ASN A 11 -5.76 -0.14 -8.99
CA ASN A 11 -6.79 -1.11 -9.36
C ASN A 11 -6.25 -2.51 -9.72
N CYS A 12 -4.93 -2.70 -9.80
CA CYS A 12 -4.40 -4.03 -10.08
C CYS A 12 -4.84 -5.04 -9.00
N PRO A 13 -5.05 -6.32 -9.38
CA PRO A 13 -5.43 -7.36 -8.43
C PRO A 13 -4.31 -7.57 -7.40
N LEU A 14 -4.71 -7.88 -6.16
CA LEU A 14 -3.81 -8.22 -5.05
C LEU A 14 -3.87 -9.72 -4.71
N GLN A 15 -4.72 -10.47 -5.41
CA GLN A 15 -4.86 -11.92 -5.29
C GLN A 15 -3.97 -12.64 -6.32
N GLY A 16 -3.58 -13.88 -5.99
CA GLY A 16 -2.82 -14.72 -6.89
C GLY A 16 -1.39 -14.23 -7.14
N VAL A 17 -0.81 -14.68 -8.25
CA VAL A 17 0.55 -14.31 -8.66
C VAL A 17 0.47 -13.21 -9.70
N ASN A 18 1.09 -12.07 -9.42
CA ASN A 18 1.16 -10.92 -10.32
C ASN A 18 2.62 -10.66 -10.68
N LEU A 19 2.92 -10.60 -11.98
CA LEU A 19 4.23 -10.20 -12.48
C LEU A 19 4.17 -8.73 -12.88
N ILE A 20 4.98 -7.91 -12.22
CA ILE A 20 5.12 -6.48 -12.52
C ILE A 20 6.53 -6.26 -13.06
N GLU A 21 6.60 -5.89 -14.34
CA GLU A 21 7.85 -5.50 -14.98
C GLU A 21 8.06 -3.99 -14.84
N ALA A 22 9.28 -3.59 -14.47
CA ALA A 22 9.57 -2.19 -14.22
C ALA A 22 11.05 -1.89 -14.53
N SER A 23 11.27 -1.05 -15.54
CA SER A 23 12.60 -0.60 -15.98
C SER A 23 13.19 0.45 -15.03
N ALA A 24 14.48 0.77 -15.17
CA ALA A 24 15.10 1.83 -14.38
C ALA A 24 14.29 3.13 -14.50
N GLY A 25 14.05 3.83 -13.39
CA GLY A 25 13.29 5.08 -13.36
C GLY A 25 11.75 4.94 -13.37
N THR A 26 11.16 3.75 -13.54
CA THR A 26 9.69 3.59 -13.62
C THR A 26 9.00 3.43 -12.27
N GLY A 27 9.56 4.01 -11.20
CA GLY A 27 8.89 4.06 -9.90
C GLY A 27 8.76 2.73 -9.14
N LYS A 28 9.58 1.71 -9.41
CA LYS A 28 9.56 0.39 -8.71
C LYS A 28 9.29 0.47 -7.20
N THR A 29 10.09 1.26 -6.50
CA THR A 29 9.98 1.40 -5.05
C THR A 29 8.68 2.10 -4.63
N TRP A 30 8.22 3.07 -5.44
CA TRP A 30 6.92 3.72 -5.24
C TRP A 30 5.78 2.72 -5.43
N THR A 31 5.83 1.90 -6.49
CA THR A 31 4.84 0.86 -6.76
C THR A 31 4.74 -0.14 -5.61
N ILE A 32 5.87 -0.64 -5.09
CA ILE A 32 5.85 -1.55 -3.94
C ILE A 32 5.20 -0.88 -2.73
N ALA A 33 5.50 0.41 -2.48
CA ALA A 33 4.90 1.13 -1.37
C ALA A 33 3.39 1.36 -1.53
N ALA A 34 2.94 1.66 -2.75
CA ALA A 34 1.53 1.78 -3.10
C ALA A 34 0.77 0.46 -2.87
N LEU A 35 1.31 -0.66 -3.37
CA LEU A 35 0.70 -1.98 -3.20
C LEU A 35 0.68 -2.43 -1.74
N PHE A 36 1.74 -2.14 -0.98
CA PHE A 36 1.80 -2.44 0.44
C PHE A 36 0.76 -1.65 1.23
N ALA A 37 0.57 -0.35 0.94
CA ALA A 37 -0.48 0.45 1.57
C ALA A 37 -1.88 -0.13 1.27
N ARG A 38 -2.14 -0.55 0.03
CA ARG A 38 -3.40 -1.21 -0.32
C ARG A 38 -3.60 -2.52 0.44
N LEU A 39 -2.58 -3.38 0.51
CA LEU A 39 -2.65 -4.65 1.25
C LEU A 39 -2.94 -4.45 2.74
N LEU A 40 -2.44 -3.37 3.35
CA LEU A 40 -2.65 -3.08 4.76
C LEU A 40 -4.00 -2.46 5.09
N LEU A 41 -4.63 -1.80 4.13
CA LEU A 41 -5.78 -0.95 4.40
C LEU A 41 -7.07 -1.50 3.79
N GLU A 42 -7.00 -2.09 2.58
CA GLU A 42 -8.18 -2.54 1.85
C GLU A 42 -8.80 -3.79 2.49
N GLU A 43 -10.10 -3.72 2.78
CA GLU A 43 -10.92 -4.91 2.97
C GLU A 43 -11.03 -5.67 1.65
N ARG A 44 -10.99 -6.99 1.71
CA ARG A 44 -10.99 -7.86 0.54
C ARG A 44 -12.00 -8.96 0.75
N ASP A 45 -12.96 -9.07 -0.16
CA ASP A 45 -14.00 -10.11 -0.13
C ASP A 45 -14.78 -10.15 1.21
N GLY A 46 -15.01 -8.97 1.81
CA GLY A 46 -15.68 -8.82 3.10
C GLY A 46 -14.83 -9.19 4.33
N ALA A 47 -13.55 -9.54 4.13
CA ALA A 47 -12.60 -9.80 5.20
C ALA A 47 -11.79 -8.53 5.53
N PRO A 48 -11.42 -8.33 6.82
CA PRO A 48 -10.53 -7.25 7.20
C PRO A 48 -9.14 -7.41 6.54
N PRO A 49 -8.37 -6.32 6.39
CA PRO A 49 -7.01 -6.42 5.91
C PRO A 49 -6.15 -7.33 6.80
N PRO A 50 -5.17 -8.04 6.24
CA PRO A 50 -4.27 -8.88 7.01
C PRO A 50 -3.44 -8.05 7.99
N ALA A 51 -3.06 -8.68 9.11
CA ALA A 51 -2.05 -8.12 10.00
C ALA A 51 -0.72 -7.94 9.26
N ILE A 52 0.07 -6.91 9.59
CA ILE A 52 1.30 -6.55 8.88
C ILE A 52 2.32 -7.69 8.85
N GLU A 53 2.34 -8.55 9.87
CA GLU A 53 3.21 -9.71 9.99
C GLU A 53 2.91 -10.80 8.94
N ARG A 54 1.74 -10.72 8.29
CA ARG A 54 1.36 -11.59 7.17
C ARG A 54 1.80 -11.04 5.81
N ILE A 55 2.43 -9.87 5.75
CA ILE A 55 2.95 -9.27 4.51
C ILE A 55 4.47 -9.36 4.51
N LEU A 56 5.00 -10.21 3.63
CA LEU A 56 6.44 -10.35 3.43
C LEU A 56 6.89 -9.56 2.19
N VAL A 57 7.85 -8.66 2.38
CA VAL A 57 8.53 -7.98 1.27
C VAL A 57 10.01 -8.32 1.31
N VAL A 58 10.53 -8.79 0.18
CA VAL A 58 11.93 -9.19 0.02
C VAL A 58 12.61 -8.28 -1.00
N THR A 59 13.87 -7.94 -0.75
CA THR A 59 14.71 -7.13 -1.64
C THR A 59 16.09 -7.75 -1.75
N TYR A 60 16.82 -7.43 -2.82
CA TYR A 60 18.14 -8.01 -3.08
C TYR A 60 19.21 -7.64 -2.03
N THR A 61 19.16 -6.42 -1.48
CA THR A 61 20.16 -5.94 -0.52
C THR A 61 19.51 -5.49 0.79
N LYS A 62 20.28 -5.55 1.89
CA LYS A 62 19.88 -5.03 3.20
C LYS A 62 19.60 -3.52 3.16
N ALA A 63 20.40 -2.78 2.38
CA ALA A 63 20.21 -1.34 2.20
C ALA A 63 18.87 -1.03 1.51
N ALA A 64 18.51 -1.78 0.47
CA ALA A 64 17.21 -1.66 -0.18
C ALA A 64 16.05 -2.02 0.76
N THR A 65 16.23 -3.05 1.61
CA THR A 65 15.24 -3.38 2.65
C THR A 65 15.02 -2.21 3.61
N ALA A 66 16.10 -1.60 4.09
CA ALA A 66 16.05 -0.48 5.02
C ALA A 66 15.39 0.75 4.40
N GLU A 67 15.76 1.11 3.17
CA GLU A 67 15.16 2.22 2.43
C GLU A 67 13.66 1.99 2.20
N LEU A 68 13.28 0.79 1.76
CA LEU A 68 11.89 0.45 1.54
C LEU A 68 11.09 0.54 2.83
N ARG A 69 11.62 0.01 3.94
CA ARG A 69 10.97 0.08 5.26
C ARG A 69 10.71 1.53 5.69
N GLU A 70 11.69 2.42 5.50
CA GLU A 70 11.53 3.85 5.81
C GLU A 70 10.47 4.50 4.92
N ARG A 71 10.49 4.19 3.62
CA ARG A 71 9.50 4.71 2.66
C ARG A 71 8.08 4.25 2.99
N LEU A 72 7.91 2.98 3.36
CA LEU A 72 6.62 2.42 3.78
C LEU A 72 6.09 3.14 5.02
N ARG A 73 6.93 3.37 6.03
CA ARG A 73 6.53 4.12 7.23
C ARG A 73 6.07 5.53 6.91
N ARG A 74 6.85 6.25 6.10
CA ARG A 74 6.50 7.60 5.68
C ARG A 74 5.17 7.62 4.94
N ARG A 75 4.96 6.66 4.03
CA ARG A 75 3.73 6.55 3.27
C ARG A 75 2.49 6.31 4.13
N LEU A 76 2.62 5.45 5.14
CA LEU A 76 1.55 5.20 6.11
C LEU A 76 1.29 6.42 7.01
N ALA A 77 2.34 7.15 7.39
CA ALA A 77 2.20 8.40 8.16
C ALA A 77 1.50 9.50 7.34
N GLU A 78 1.84 9.65 6.05
CA GLU A 78 1.14 10.56 5.13
C GLU A 78 -0.34 10.18 4.98
N MET A 79 -0.63 8.89 4.83
CA MET A 79 -2.01 8.40 4.75
C MET A 79 -2.79 8.70 6.04
N LEU A 80 -2.20 8.46 7.21
CA LEU A 80 -2.83 8.77 8.49
C LEU A 80 -3.07 10.28 8.64
N ALA A 81 -2.10 11.12 8.28
CA ALA A 81 -2.26 12.57 8.31
C ALA A 81 -3.37 13.04 7.35
N LEU A 82 -3.51 12.43 6.18
CA LEU A 82 -4.61 12.69 5.25
C LEU A 82 -5.96 12.31 5.85
N LEU A 83 -6.09 11.11 6.41
CA LEU A 83 -7.33 10.64 7.05
C LEU A 83 -7.71 11.49 8.28
N ASP A 84 -6.72 12.06 8.97
CA ASP A 84 -6.93 13.00 10.08
C ASP A 84 -7.23 14.44 9.62
N GLY A 85 -7.24 14.73 8.32
CA GLY A 85 -7.41 16.09 7.79
C GLY A 85 -6.24 17.03 8.09
N LYS A 86 -5.07 16.50 8.42
CA LYS A 86 -3.83 17.25 8.73
C LYS A 86 -2.92 17.45 7.52
N ALA A 87 -3.21 16.77 6.41
CA ALA A 87 -2.46 16.86 5.16
C ALA A 87 -3.37 16.58 3.96
N ASP A 88 -3.02 17.09 2.78
CA ASP A 88 -3.80 16.88 1.55
C ASP A 88 -3.46 15.56 0.82
N GLY A 89 -2.33 14.93 1.17
CA GLY A 89 -1.81 13.74 0.48
C GLY A 89 -1.41 14.00 -0.98
N ASP A 90 -1.00 12.95 -1.69
CA ASP A 90 -0.90 12.98 -3.16
C ASP A 90 -2.14 12.34 -3.81
N ASP A 91 -2.22 12.38 -5.14
CA ASP A 91 -3.38 11.85 -5.88
C ASP A 91 -3.66 10.39 -5.56
N PHE A 92 -2.62 9.57 -5.37
CA PHE A 92 -2.78 8.17 -5.02
C PHE A 92 -3.36 8.01 -3.62
N LEU A 93 -2.84 8.74 -2.62
CA LEU A 93 -3.36 8.67 -1.25
C LEU A 93 -4.79 9.18 -1.17
N ARG A 94 -5.15 10.25 -1.89
CA ARG A 94 -6.53 10.73 -1.97
C ARG A 94 -7.46 9.68 -2.58
N ALA A 95 -7.06 9.07 -3.69
CA ALA A 95 -7.84 8.03 -4.34
C ALA A 95 -7.97 6.77 -3.47
N LEU A 96 -6.93 6.41 -2.72
CA LEU A 96 -6.97 5.33 -1.74
C LEU A 96 -7.86 5.68 -0.54
N ALA A 97 -7.76 6.89 0.00
CA ALA A 97 -8.58 7.38 1.12
C ALA A 97 -10.06 7.35 0.79
N ALA A 98 -10.43 7.67 -0.45
CA ALA A 98 -11.81 7.61 -0.94
C ALA A 98 -12.43 6.20 -0.88
N ARG A 99 -11.63 5.13 -0.70
CA ARG A 99 -12.13 3.75 -0.48
C ARG A 99 -12.61 3.50 0.94
N PHE A 100 -12.29 4.39 1.87
CA PHE A 100 -12.64 4.27 3.28
C PHE A 100 -13.67 5.35 3.64
N PRO A 101 -14.98 5.03 3.65
CA PRO A 101 -15.97 6.00 4.10
C PRO A 101 -15.68 6.43 5.54
N GLU A 102 -15.85 7.72 5.84
CA GLU A 102 -15.74 8.26 7.19
C GLU A 102 -16.66 7.47 8.13
N GLY A 103 -16.10 6.67 9.04
CA GLY A 103 -16.94 5.92 9.97
C GLY A 103 -16.35 4.68 10.64
N ARG A 104 -15.18 4.19 10.24
CA ARG A 104 -14.52 3.09 10.98
C ARG A 104 -13.26 3.61 11.67
N ARG A 105 -13.43 4.31 12.79
CA ARG A 105 -12.35 4.41 13.78
C ARG A 105 -11.94 2.98 14.09
N ALA A 106 -10.69 2.62 13.78
CA ALA A 106 -10.12 1.35 14.18
C ALA A 106 -10.37 1.21 15.68
N THR A 107 -11.32 0.36 16.05
CA THR A 107 -11.52 -0.02 17.44
C THR A 107 -10.25 -0.73 17.82
N SER A 108 -9.40 -0.04 18.59
CA SER A 108 -8.22 -0.63 19.21
C SER A 108 -8.64 -1.95 19.84
N PRO A 109 -8.02 -3.09 19.50
CA PRO A 109 -8.24 -4.30 20.27
C PRO A 109 -7.74 -3.98 21.69
N ALA A 110 -8.66 -4.02 22.64
CA ALA A 110 -8.36 -3.85 24.05
C ALA A 110 -7.14 -4.72 24.40
N SER A 111 -6.11 -4.06 24.94
CA SER A 111 -4.94 -4.74 25.48
C SER A 111 -5.40 -5.73 26.55
N GLY A 112 -5.08 -7.01 26.34
CA GLY A 112 -5.16 -8.09 27.34
C GLY A 112 -3.79 -8.69 27.53
#